data_AF-A0A9E3Y941-F1
#
_entry.id   AF-A0A9E3Y941-F1
#
_cell.length_a   1.000
_cell.length_b   1.000
_cell.length_c   1.000
_cell.angle_alpha   90.00
_cell.angle_beta   90.00
_cell.angle_gamma   90.00
#
_symmetry.space_group_name_H-M   'P 1'
#
loop_
_entity.id
_entity.type
_entity.pdbx_description
1 polymer ?
#
loop_
_entity_poly.entity_id
_entity_poly.type
_entity_poly.pdbx_seq_one_letter_code
_entity_poly.pdbx_strand_id
1 'polypeptide(L)'
;ACIGCGACVAACPNSAAQLFTSAKLSHLNLLPQGQAERWKRTEAMVETMEQFFGSCTNHGECAEACPKEISLDNIAWMNRDYLKSKIKNRKLAGQVFP
;
A
#
# COMPACT_ATOMS: atom_id res chain seq x y z
N ALA A 1 7.02 3.47 11.45
CA ALA A 1 6.15 2.31 11.11
C ALA A 1 4.70 2.64 11.43
N CYS A 2 3.73 2.15 10.63
CA CYS A 2 2.31 2.46 10.80
C CYS A 2 1.68 1.75 12.02
N ILE A 3 1.10 2.54 12.92
CA ILE A 3 0.43 2.05 14.14
C ILE A 3 -1.06 1.73 13.94
N GLY A 4 -1.62 1.95 12.75
CA GLY A 4 -3.02 1.64 12.48
C GLY A 4 -4.02 2.69 12.97
N CYS A 5 -3.61 3.93 13.23
CA CYS A 5 -4.47 4.97 13.80
C CYS A 5 -5.47 5.62 12.84
N GLY A 6 -5.34 5.43 11.52
CA GLY A 6 -6.31 5.94 10.53
C GLY A 6 -6.31 7.46 10.32
N ALA A 7 -5.50 8.25 11.05
CA ALA A 7 -5.47 9.71 10.96
C ALA A 7 -5.24 10.23 9.53
N CYS A 8 -4.35 9.59 8.78
CA CYS A 8 -4.06 9.93 7.39
C CYS A 8 -5.24 9.72 6.42
N VAL A 9 -6.15 8.79 6.73
CA VAL A 9 -7.36 8.53 5.93
C VAL A 9 -8.40 9.62 6.20
N ALA A 10 -8.58 9.98 7.48
CA ALA A 10 -9.52 11.02 7.89
C ALA A 10 -9.10 12.41 7.42
N ALA A 11 -7.80 12.69 7.32
CA ALA A 11 -7.29 13.98 6.84
C ALA A 11 -7.36 14.13 5.31
N CYS A 12 -7.52 13.05 4.54
CA CYS A 12 -7.51 13.14 3.09
C CYS A 12 -8.85 13.68 2.55
N PRO A 13 -8.87 14.74 1.72
CA PRO A 13 -10.10 15.27 1.11
C PRO A 13 -10.89 14.23 0.30
N ASN A 14 -10.18 13.29 -0.33
CA ASN A 14 -10.77 12.22 -1.12
C ASN A 14 -11.02 10.94 -0.29
N SER A 15 -10.77 10.97 1.02
CA SER A 15 -10.75 9.77 1.88
C SER A 15 -9.85 8.65 1.32
N ALA A 16 -8.72 9.02 0.72
CA ALA A 16 -7.78 8.07 0.14
C ALA A 16 -6.91 7.41 1.22
N ALA A 17 -6.81 6.08 1.20
CA ALA A 17 -6.03 5.33 2.17
C ALA A 17 -4.61 4.96 1.70
N GLN A 18 -4.07 5.65 0.69
CA GLN A 18 -2.77 5.28 0.12
C GLN A 18 -1.60 5.37 1.10
N LEU A 19 -1.52 6.41 1.95
CA LEU A 19 -0.46 6.49 2.94
C LEU A 19 -0.59 5.40 4.02
N PHE A 20 -1.81 5.09 4.44
CA PHE A 20 -2.08 4.04 5.41
C PHE A 20 -1.62 2.66 4.90
N THR A 21 -2.09 2.29 3.71
CA THR A 21 -1.80 1.00 3.07
C THR A 21 -0.33 0.88 2.74
N SER A 22 0.27 1.91 2.16
CA SER A 22 1.70 1.91 1.80
C SER A 22 2.61 1.79 3.03
N ALA A 23 2.26 2.43 4.14
CA ALA A 23 3.04 2.37 5.36
C ALA A 23 2.96 1.00 6.04
N LYS A 24 1.79 0.32 5.97
CA LYS A 24 1.64 -1.08 6.41
C LYS A 24 2.42 -2.03 5.51
N LEU A 25 2.30 -1.86 4.18
CA LEU A 25 3.03 -2.67 3.21
C LEU A 25 4.54 -2.51 3.41
N SER A 26 5.04 -1.29 3.55
CA SER A 26 6.46 -1.03 3.74
C SER A 26 6.99 -1.70 5.01
N HIS A 27 6.22 -1.69 6.11
CA HIS A 27 6.59 -2.41 7.32
C HIS A 27 6.65 -3.94 7.10
N LEU A 28 5.62 -4.53 6.49
CA LEU A 28 5.53 -5.98 6.30
C LEU A 28 6.48 -6.51 5.21
N ASN A 29 6.74 -5.71 4.19
CA ASN A 29 7.60 -6.05 3.06
C ASN A 29 9.08 -5.79 3.34
N LEU A 30 9.44 -5.16 4.46
CA LEU A 30 10.85 -5.05 4.88
C LEU A 30 11.31 -6.27 5.67
N LEU A 31 10.37 -7.01 6.27
CA LEU A 31 10.69 -8.19 7.07
C LEU A 31 11.14 -9.35 6.16
N PRO A 32 12.21 -10.10 6.54
CA PRO A 32 12.68 -11.24 5.76
C PRO A 32 11.61 -12.35 5.67
N GLN A 33 10.85 -12.57 6.74
CA GLN A 33 9.73 -13.54 6.77
C GLN A 33 8.60 -13.14 5.82
N GLY A 34 8.45 -11.84 5.55
CA GLY A 34 7.38 -11.28 4.72
C GLY A 34 7.66 -11.33 3.22
N GLN A 35 8.85 -11.75 2.78
CA GLN A 35 9.25 -11.68 1.36
C GLN A 35 8.51 -12.67 0.47
N ALA A 36 8.23 -13.89 0.94
CA ALA A 36 7.54 -14.91 0.15
C ALA A 36 6.14 -14.42 -0.30
N GLU A 37 5.43 -13.77 0.62
CA GLU A 37 4.07 -13.24 0.40
C GLU A 37 4.06 -11.79 -0.10
N ARG A 38 5.22 -11.16 -0.33
CA ARG A 38 5.32 -9.71 -0.61
C ARG A 38 4.44 -9.28 -1.78
N TRP A 39 4.52 -9.99 -2.91
CA TRP A 39 3.82 -9.60 -4.13
C TRP A 39 2.32 -9.84 -4.02
N LYS A 40 1.91 -11.02 -3.53
CA LYS A 40 0.51 -11.37 -3.30
C LYS A 40 -0.15 -10.44 -2.29
N ARG A 41 0.53 -10.13 -1.18
CA ARG A 41 0.07 -9.15 -0.17
C ARG A 41 -0.09 -7.76 -0.76
N THR A 42 0.90 -7.29 -1.52
CA THR A 42 0.87 -5.95 -2.12
C THR A 42 -0.33 -5.81 -3.05
N GLU A 43 -0.55 -6.80 -3.92
CA GLU A 43 -1.69 -6.82 -4.82
C GLU A 43 -3.02 -6.85 -4.05
N ALA A 44 -3.19 -7.80 -3.13
CA ALA A 44 -4.42 -7.94 -2.36
C ALA A 44 -4.75 -6.68 -1.53
N MET A 45 -3.76 -6.07 -0.88
CA MET A 45 -3.97 -4.88 -0.06
C MET A 45 -4.28 -3.63 -0.90
N VAL A 46 -3.62 -3.45 -2.04
CA VAL A 46 -3.89 -2.30 -2.95
C VAL A 46 -5.26 -2.46 -3.60
N GLU A 47 -5.62 -3.65 -4.06
CA GLU A 47 -6.93 -3.90 -4.66
C GLU A 47 -8.07 -3.71 -3.65
N THR A 48 -7.88 -4.19 -2.42
CA THR A 48 -8.85 -3.95 -1.34
C THR A 48 -8.97 -2.45 -1.03
N MET A 49 -7.83 -1.73 -1.00
CA MET A 49 -7.84 -0.28 -0.77
C MET A 49 -8.63 0.47 -1.83
N GLU A 50 -8.43 0.16 -3.11
CA GLU A 50 -9.14 0.82 -4.23
C GLU A 50 -10.64 0.47 -4.26
N GLN A 51 -11.07 -0.65 -3.65
CA GLN A 51 -12.49 -1.01 -3.55
C GLN A 51 -13.25 -0.17 -2.51
N PHE A 52 -12.60 0.21 -1.40
CA PHE A 52 -13.27 0.83 -0.25
C PHE A 52 -12.93 2.30 -0.03
N PHE A 53 -11.82 2.79 -0.60
CA PHE A 53 -11.32 4.15 -0.38
C PHE A 53 -11.24 4.94 -1.70
N GLY A 54 -11.23 6.27 -1.59
CA GLY A 54 -11.10 7.14 -2.76
C GLY A 54 -9.67 7.15 -3.33
N SER A 55 -9.54 7.70 -4.53
CA SER A 55 -8.25 7.76 -5.23
C SER A 55 -7.36 8.90 -4.71
N CYS A 56 -6.06 8.64 -4.64
CA CYS A 56 -5.07 9.65 -4.25
C CYS A 56 -4.80 10.64 -5.41
N THR A 57 -4.85 11.94 -5.11
CA THR A 57 -4.51 13.02 -6.05
C THR A 57 -3.31 13.86 -5.57
N ASN A 58 -2.49 13.32 -4.65
CA ASN A 58 -1.28 13.95 -4.12
C ASN A 58 -1.50 15.28 -3.36
N HIS A 59 -2.55 15.38 -2.55
CA HIS A 59 -2.80 16.54 -1.69
C HIS A 59 -1.73 16.76 -0.61
N GLY A 60 -1.12 15.69 -0.08
CA GLY A 60 -0.01 15.77 0.89
C GLY A 60 -0.42 15.88 2.38
N GLU A 61 -1.67 16.27 2.66
CA GLU A 61 -2.28 16.38 4.01
C GLU A 61 -2.06 15.14 4.90
N CYS A 62 -2.03 13.95 4.29
CA CYS A 62 -1.93 12.68 4.99
C CYS A 62 -0.60 12.50 5.73
N ALA A 63 0.50 13.08 5.24
CA ALA A 63 1.81 13.00 5.89
C ALA A 63 1.90 13.92 7.12
N GLU A 64 1.30 15.10 7.04
CA GLU A 64 1.25 16.08 8.13
C GLU A 64 0.34 15.59 9.28
N ALA A 65 -0.79 14.98 8.96
CA ALA A 65 -1.69 14.39 9.94
C ALA A 65 -1.12 13.13 10.63
N CYS A 66 0.01 12.59 10.16
CA CYS A 66 0.55 11.34 10.68
C CYS A 66 1.30 11.55 12.00
N PRO A 67 0.86 10.97 13.14
CA PRO A 67 1.56 11.13 14.43
C PRO A 67 2.89 10.38 14.50
N LYS A 68 3.24 9.64 13.44
CA LYS A 68 4.51 8.92 13.29
C LYS A 68 5.34 9.45 12.12
N GLU A 69 4.97 10.63 11.59
CA GLU A 69 5.72 11.36 10.58
C GLU A 69 6.11 10.48 9.38
N ILE A 70 5.15 9.69 8.91
CA ILE A 70 5.39 8.76 7.81
C ILE A 70 5.42 9.56 6.50
N SER A 71 6.56 9.50 5.81
CA SER A 71 6.76 10.25 4.57
C SER A 71 5.90 9.72 3.42
N LEU A 72 5.59 10.61 2.47
CA LEU A 72 4.89 10.29 1.23
C LEU A 72 5.68 9.31 0.34
N ASP A 73 6.99 9.15 0.56
CA ASP A 73 7.81 8.21 -0.20
C ASP A 73 7.22 6.80 -0.13
N ASN A 74 6.66 6.41 1.01
CA ASN A 74 6.03 5.10 1.19
C ASN A 74 4.99 4.81 0.08
N ILE A 75 4.23 5.82 -0.34
CA ILE A 75 3.26 5.70 -1.44
C ILE A 75 3.98 5.38 -2.75
N ALA A 76 5.09 6.06 -3.05
CA ALA A 76 5.91 5.77 -4.22
C ALA A 76 6.51 4.34 -4.16
N TRP A 77 6.98 3.89 -2.99
CA TRP A 77 7.46 2.53 -2.80
C TRP A 77 6.35 1.49 -3.03
N MET A 78 5.16 1.72 -2.49
CA MET A 78 3.99 0.87 -2.71
C MET A 78 3.62 0.79 -4.19
N ASN A 79 3.55 1.92 -4.90
CA ASN A 79 3.22 1.96 -6.32
C ASN A 79 4.22 1.16 -7.16
N ARG A 80 5.52 1.23 -6.82
CA ARG A 80 6.57 0.43 -7.46
C ARG A 80 6.42 -1.06 -7.14
N ASP A 81 6.11 -1.41 -5.90
CA ASP A 81 5.89 -2.81 -5.49
C ASP A 81 4.63 -3.40 -6.15
N TYR A 82 3.57 -2.61 -6.32
CA TYR A 82 2.34 -3.01 -7.01
C TYR A 82 2.58 -3.24 -8.51
N LEU A 83 3.32 -2.34 -9.17
CA LEU A 83 3.69 -2.57 -10.58
C LEU A 83 4.54 -3.85 -10.74
N LYS A 84 5.49 -4.07 -9.81
CA LYS A 84 6.31 -5.28 -9.79
C LYS A 84 5.49 -6.53 -9.48
N SER A 85 4.49 -6.46 -8.60
CA SER A 85 3.64 -7.61 -8.26
C SER A 85 2.86 -8.08 -9.48
N LYS A 86 2.31 -7.17 -10.31
CA LYS A 86 1.62 -7.54 -11.56
C LYS A 86 2.52 -8.31 -12.54
N ILE A 87 3.82 -8.03 -12.56
CA ILE A 87 4.79 -8.79 -13.38
C ILE A 87 5.21 -10.10 -12.71
N LYS A 88 5.45 -10.11 -11.40
CA LYS A 88 5.91 -11.28 -10.65
C LYS A 88 4.83 -12.34 -10.49
N ASN A 89 3.58 -11.92 -10.24
CA ASN A 89 2.43 -12.82 -10.11
C ASN A 89 1.91 -13.31 -11.47
N ARG A 90 2.30 -12.70 -12.59
CA ARG A 90 2.00 -13.23 -13.93
C ARG A 90 2.58 -14.63 -14.16
N LYS A 91 3.70 -14.99 -13.51
CA LYS A 91 4.22 -16.38 -13.53
C LYS A 91 3.31 -17.37 -12.79
N LEU A 92 2.56 -16.92 -11.79
CA LEU A 92 1.56 -17.73 -11.09
C LEU A 92 0.25 -17.82 -11.88
N ALA A 93 -0.12 -16.78 -12.65
CA ALA A 93 -1.31 -16.82 -13.51
C ALA A 93 -1.25 -17.93 -14.59
N GLY A 94 -0.04 -18.32 -15.04
CA GLY A 94 0.16 -19.47 -15.92
C GLY A 94 0.02 -20.85 -15.25
N GLN A 95 -0.12 -20.91 -13.92
CA GLN A 95 -0.32 -22.14 -13.14
C GLN A 95 -1.76 -22.32 -12.62
N VAL A 96 -2.65 -21.34 -12.87
CA VAL A 96 -4.04 -21.33 -12.37
C VAL A 96 -5.06 -21.52 -13.51
N PHE A 97 -4.60 -21.84 -14.72
CA PHE A 97 -5.48 -22.33 -15.79
C PHE A 97 -5.61 -23.86 -15.66
N PRO A 98 -6.79 -24.41 -15.29
CA PRO A 98 -7.12 -25.81 -15.61
C PRO A 98 -7.33 -26.00 -17.11
#